data_AF-A0A2V8Q0U6-F1
#
_entry.id   AF-A0A2V8Q0U6-F1
#
_cell.length_a   1.000
_cell.length_b   1.000
_cell.length_c   1.000
_cell.angle_alpha   90.00
_cell.angle_beta   90.00
_cell.angle_gamma   90.00
#
_symmetry.space_group_name_H-M   'P 1'
#
loop_
_entity.id
_entity.type
_entity.pdbx_description
1 polymer ?
#
loop_
_entity_poly.entity_id
_entity_poly.type
_entity_poly.pdbx_seq_one_letter_code
_entity_poly.pdbx_strand_id
1 'polypeptide(L)'
;MFSHHGKLSDQRILFPAIALIVCSFTGSGVSSSTTQVRAEVNKELANILSVVEVKANPDLAMEPVPGWTVSQVFTRDRKHTAYLLCVPLKSKDEHERCAHRVYFDDYTGPARIYEIRGEPELEEVTRPIDSLKWVNNFTLSYDRWAGPHLGHRYVIDVRSKKQVAAYDLFG
;
A
#
# COMPACT_ATOMS: atom_id res chain seq x y z
N MET A 1 -10.11 14.61 70.12
CA MET A 1 -8.87 15.39 70.29
C MET A 1 -7.96 14.59 71.23
N PHE A 2 -6.65 14.63 70.97
CA PHE A 2 -5.53 13.88 71.59
C PHE A 2 -5.06 12.59 70.91
N SER A 3 -3.94 12.80 70.22
CA SER A 3 -2.79 11.93 69.89
C SER A 3 -2.48 10.83 70.91
N HIS A 4 -1.99 9.67 70.46
CA HIS A 4 -0.70 9.14 70.94
C HIS A 4 -0.13 8.00 70.07
N HIS A 5 1.19 8.06 69.92
CA HIS A 5 2.15 7.10 69.36
C HIS A 5 2.00 5.64 69.82
N GLY A 6 2.48 4.70 68.99
CA GLY A 6 2.87 3.37 69.47
C GLY A 6 3.31 2.40 68.38
N LYS A 7 4.61 2.15 68.30
CA LYS A 7 5.36 1.32 67.34
C LYS A 7 5.24 -0.20 67.64
N LEU A 8 5.65 -0.99 66.64
CA LEU A 8 6.24 -2.34 66.72
C LEU A 8 5.30 -3.51 67.05
N SER A 9 5.13 -4.45 66.11
CA SER A 9 6.07 -5.58 66.02
C SER A 9 5.57 -6.58 64.98
N ASP A 10 6.52 -6.99 64.16
CA ASP A 10 6.50 -8.07 63.19
C ASP A 10 6.02 -9.40 63.82
N GLN A 11 5.13 -10.15 63.13
CA GLN A 11 5.28 -11.60 62.92
C GLN A 11 4.12 -12.25 62.16
N ARG A 12 4.52 -12.92 61.07
CA ARG A 12 4.08 -14.24 60.59
C ARG A 12 2.80 -14.36 59.76
N ILE A 13 3.04 -14.25 58.46
CA ILE A 13 2.87 -15.34 57.47
C ILE A 13 1.56 -16.14 57.59
N LEU A 14 0.63 -15.80 56.69
CA LEU A 14 -0.35 -16.72 56.14
C LEU A 14 -0.31 -16.54 54.62
N PHE A 15 0.20 -17.54 53.92
CA PHE A 15 0.16 -17.64 52.47
C PHE A 15 -1.28 -17.89 52.01
N PRO A 16 -1.83 -17.12 51.05
CA PRO A 16 -2.79 -17.65 50.11
C PRO A 16 -2.08 -17.92 48.78
N ALA A 17 -2.15 -19.17 48.34
CA ALA A 17 -1.67 -19.64 47.06
C ALA A 17 -2.30 -18.83 45.91
N ILE A 18 -1.48 -18.05 45.20
CA ILE A 18 -1.86 -17.41 43.94
C ILE A 18 -1.59 -18.42 42.83
N ALA A 19 -2.66 -19.01 42.29
CA ALA A 19 -2.59 -19.79 41.08
C ALA A 19 -2.23 -18.85 39.90
N LEU A 20 -0.98 -18.93 39.43
CA LEU A 20 -0.55 -18.32 38.19
C LEU A 20 -1.18 -19.11 37.03
N ILE A 21 -2.30 -18.61 36.51
CA ILE A 21 -2.77 -19.00 35.18
C ILE A 21 -1.80 -18.37 34.19
N VAL A 22 -0.80 -19.14 33.78
CA VAL A 22 0.00 -18.83 32.59
C VAL A 22 -0.94 -18.98 31.40
N CYS A 23 -1.55 -17.87 30.98
CA CYS A 23 -2.11 -17.78 29.64
C CYS A 23 -0.94 -17.95 28.67
N SER A 24 -0.74 -19.18 28.21
CA SER A 24 0.06 -19.50 27.04
C SER A 24 -0.57 -18.75 25.87
N PHE A 25 -0.13 -17.51 25.64
CA PHE A 25 -0.29 -16.90 24.33
C PHE A 25 0.51 -17.78 23.39
N THR A 26 -0.16 -18.74 22.76
CA THR A 26 0.29 -19.25 21.47
C THR A 26 0.22 -18.04 20.55
N GLY A 27 1.29 -17.24 20.58
CA GLY A 27 1.64 -16.39 19.48
C GLY A 27 1.75 -17.33 18.30
N SER A 28 0.70 -17.40 17.50
CA SER A 28 0.80 -17.78 16.10
C SER A 28 1.78 -16.78 15.51
N GLY A 29 3.08 -17.07 15.66
CA GLY A 29 4.11 -16.47 14.86
C GLY A 29 3.71 -16.83 13.45
N VAL A 30 3.02 -15.90 12.79
CA VAL A 30 2.94 -15.86 11.35
C VAL A 30 4.39 -15.78 10.94
N SER A 31 4.97 -16.93 10.61
CA SER A 31 6.22 -17.01 9.89
C SER A 31 5.93 -16.29 8.59
N SER A 32 6.25 -15.00 8.55
CA SER A 32 6.32 -14.24 7.32
C SER A 32 7.50 -14.86 6.58
N SER A 33 7.23 -15.95 5.86
CA SER A 33 8.10 -16.37 4.77
C SER A 33 8.16 -15.15 3.87
N THR A 34 9.28 -14.44 3.92
CA THR A 34 9.53 -13.34 2.99
C THR A 34 9.69 -14.01 1.64
N THR A 35 8.59 -14.21 0.92
CA THR A 35 8.60 -14.70 -0.45
C THR A 35 9.45 -13.71 -1.23
N GLN A 36 10.63 -14.15 -1.63
CA GLN A 36 11.56 -13.31 -2.34
C GLN A 36 11.06 -13.16 -3.77
N VAL A 37 10.31 -12.09 -4.04
CA VAL A 37 9.85 -11.77 -5.39
C VAL A 37 11.06 -11.54 -6.28
N ARG A 38 11.28 -12.42 -7.24
CA ARG A 38 12.30 -12.27 -8.28
C ARG A 38 11.75 -11.32 -9.35
N ALA A 39 12.59 -10.37 -9.77
CA ALA A 39 12.25 -9.41 -10.81
C ALA A 39 13.22 -9.53 -11.99
N GLU A 40 12.69 -9.64 -13.20
CA GLU A 40 13.47 -9.70 -14.46
C GLU A 40 13.06 -8.55 -15.37
N VAL A 41 14.02 -7.90 -16.05
CA VAL A 41 13.71 -6.74 -16.90
C VAL A 41 12.86 -7.18 -18.09
N ASN A 42 11.68 -6.57 -18.23
CA ASN A 42 10.82 -6.77 -19.39
C ASN A 42 10.90 -5.55 -20.32
N LYS A 43 11.58 -5.70 -21.45
CA LYS A 43 11.80 -4.61 -22.42
C LYS A 43 10.56 -4.30 -23.26
N GLU A 44 9.70 -5.29 -23.47
CA GLU A 44 8.49 -5.14 -24.28
C GLU A 44 7.47 -4.27 -23.57
N LEU A 45 7.36 -4.44 -22.24
CA LEU A 45 6.46 -3.64 -21.41
C LEU A 45 7.05 -2.29 -21.00
N ALA A 46 8.34 -2.01 -21.23
CA ALA A 46 9.03 -0.84 -20.68
C ALA A 46 8.55 0.52 -21.23
N ASN A 47 7.69 0.55 -22.25
CA ASN A 47 7.24 1.78 -22.92
C ASN A 47 5.74 1.78 -23.26
N ILE A 48 4.94 0.96 -22.59
CA ILE A 48 3.50 0.86 -22.87
C ILE A 48 2.70 1.95 -22.14
N LEU A 49 3.24 2.45 -21.02
CA LEU A 49 2.52 3.39 -20.17
C LEU A 49 2.72 4.84 -20.59
N SER A 50 1.63 5.58 -20.49
CA SER A 50 1.54 7.01 -20.69
C SER A 50 1.07 7.71 -19.43
N VAL A 51 1.55 8.93 -19.21
CA VAL A 51 1.15 9.79 -18.09
C VAL A 51 0.31 10.93 -18.65
N VAL A 52 -0.97 10.96 -18.30
CA VAL A 52 -1.96 11.88 -18.87
C VAL A 52 -2.44 12.84 -17.79
N GLU A 53 -2.40 14.15 -18.08
CA GLU A 53 -2.99 15.15 -17.19
C GLU A 53 -4.51 15.07 -17.22
N VAL A 54 -5.13 15.05 -16.06
CA VAL A 54 -6.58 14.90 -15.91
C VAL A 54 -7.14 15.92 -14.92
N LYS A 55 -8.45 16.10 -14.93
CA LYS A 55 -9.16 16.86 -13.90
C LYS A 55 -9.58 15.91 -12.78
N ALA A 56 -9.62 16.43 -11.56
CA ALA A 56 -10.18 15.71 -10.42
C ALA A 56 -11.61 15.28 -10.75
N ASN A 57 -11.92 14.01 -10.48
CA ASN A 57 -13.28 13.51 -10.48
C ASN A 57 -13.65 13.12 -9.05
N PRO A 58 -14.45 13.94 -8.34
CA PRO A 58 -14.81 13.69 -6.95
C PRO A 58 -15.71 12.47 -6.76
N ASP A 59 -16.33 11.96 -7.84
CA ASP A 59 -17.23 10.81 -7.79
C ASP A 59 -16.48 9.47 -7.78
N LEU A 60 -15.16 9.47 -8.03
CA LEU A 60 -14.34 8.27 -7.99
C LEU A 60 -13.91 7.94 -6.56
N ALA A 61 -14.16 6.70 -6.15
CA ALA A 61 -13.73 6.20 -4.85
C ALA A 61 -12.22 5.97 -4.82
N MET A 62 -11.60 6.37 -3.71
CA MET A 62 -10.19 6.10 -3.43
C MET A 62 -10.03 4.77 -2.72
N GLU A 63 -9.15 3.93 -3.24
CA GLU A 63 -8.87 2.59 -2.69
C GLU A 63 -7.74 2.64 -1.66
N PRO A 64 -7.75 1.76 -0.65
CA PRO A 64 -6.61 1.58 0.24
C PRO A 64 -5.41 1.09 -0.58
N VAL A 65 -4.21 1.61 -0.27
CA VAL A 65 -2.99 1.13 -0.93
C VAL A 65 -2.53 -0.14 -0.20
N PRO A 66 -2.47 -1.31 -0.88
CA PRO A 66 -2.04 -2.54 -0.23
C PRO A 66 -0.61 -2.41 0.33
N GLY A 67 -0.41 -2.97 1.52
CA GLY A 67 0.84 -2.83 2.28
C GLY A 67 0.98 -1.51 3.06
N TRP A 68 0.01 -0.60 2.96
CA TRP A 68 -0.04 0.64 3.71
C TRP A 68 -1.31 0.75 4.57
N THR A 69 -1.22 1.50 5.68
CA THR A 69 -2.38 1.84 6.52
C THR A 69 -3.13 3.07 6.01
N VAL A 70 -2.74 3.60 4.85
CA VAL A 70 -3.24 4.85 4.26
C VAL A 70 -3.65 4.62 2.80
N SER A 71 -4.60 5.42 2.30
CA SER A 71 -5.06 5.34 0.91
C SER A 71 -4.18 6.14 -0.08
N GLN A 72 -3.11 6.77 0.41
CA GLN A 72 -2.22 7.60 -0.38
C GLN A 72 -0.78 7.48 0.10
N VAL A 73 0.17 7.45 -0.83
CA VAL A 73 1.60 7.43 -0.54
C VAL A 73 2.25 8.75 -0.98
N PHE A 74 3.06 9.33 -0.10
CA PHE A 74 3.66 10.65 -0.31
C PHE A 74 5.16 10.55 -0.57
N THR A 75 5.69 11.43 -1.39
CA THR A 75 7.14 11.65 -1.44
C THR A 75 7.63 12.28 -0.13
N ARG A 76 8.92 12.11 0.17
CA ARG A 76 9.52 12.66 1.40
C ARG A 76 9.40 14.18 1.49
N ASP A 77 9.52 14.86 0.35
CA ASP A 77 9.37 16.31 0.23
C ASP A 77 7.92 16.78 0.14
N ARG A 78 6.95 15.85 0.16
CA ARG A 78 5.50 16.11 0.06
C ARG A 78 5.08 16.86 -1.21
N LYS A 79 5.93 16.87 -2.24
CA LYS A 79 5.61 17.50 -3.52
C LYS A 79 4.79 16.62 -4.44
N HIS A 80 4.76 15.32 -4.19
CA HIS A 80 3.92 14.39 -4.92
C HIS A 80 3.19 13.44 -3.98
N THR A 81 2.00 13.06 -4.39
CA THR A 81 1.17 12.05 -3.73
C THR A 81 0.70 11.07 -4.79
N ALA A 82 0.74 9.77 -4.53
CA ALA A 82 0.18 8.76 -5.41
C ALA A 82 -0.92 7.96 -4.69
N TYR A 83 -1.94 7.55 -5.43
CA TYR A 83 -3.10 6.86 -4.90
C TYR A 83 -3.79 6.04 -5.97
N LEU A 84 -4.71 5.19 -5.52
CA LEU A 84 -5.50 4.31 -6.38
C LEU A 84 -6.94 4.80 -6.41
N LEU A 85 -7.53 4.92 -7.60
CA LEU A 85 -8.96 5.15 -7.74
C LEU A 85 -9.63 3.94 -8.39
N CYS A 86 -10.83 3.63 -7.91
CA CYS A 86 -11.75 2.65 -8.46
C CYS A 86 -12.57 3.31 -9.58
N VAL A 87 -12.26 2.98 -10.84
CA VAL A 87 -12.96 3.54 -12.01
C VAL A 87 -14.03 2.56 -12.50
N PRO A 88 -15.33 2.92 -12.42
CA PRO A 88 -16.42 2.04 -12.82
C PRO A 88 -16.30 1.57 -14.27
N LEU A 89 -16.54 0.29 -14.50
CA LEU A 89 -16.59 -0.27 -15.84
C LEU A 89 -17.94 0.06 -16.49
N LYS A 90 -17.93 0.35 -17.79
CA LYS A 90 -19.16 0.69 -18.53
C LYS A 90 -20.04 -0.52 -18.88
N SER A 91 -19.63 -1.74 -18.54
CA SER A 91 -20.37 -2.96 -18.90
C SER A 91 -21.60 -3.11 -17.99
N LYS A 92 -22.76 -3.45 -18.59
CA LYS A 92 -24.04 -3.55 -17.87
C LYS A 92 -24.12 -4.73 -16.90
N ASP A 93 -23.21 -5.69 -17.02
CA ASP A 93 -23.25 -6.95 -16.27
C ASP A 93 -22.33 -6.95 -15.04
N GLU A 94 -21.52 -5.91 -14.83
CA GLU A 94 -20.50 -5.86 -13.78
C GLU A 94 -20.52 -4.52 -13.01
N HIS A 95 -21.71 -4.07 -12.58
CA HIS A 95 -21.87 -2.81 -11.82
C HIS A 95 -21.05 -2.75 -10.52
N GLU A 96 -20.55 -3.89 -10.02
CA GLU A 96 -19.70 -3.99 -8.82
C GLU A 96 -18.19 -4.06 -9.12
N ARG A 97 -17.77 -4.17 -10.39
CA ARG A 97 -16.34 -4.24 -10.74
C ARG A 97 -15.85 -2.89 -11.23
N CYS A 98 -14.68 -2.49 -10.74
CA CYS A 98 -13.99 -1.30 -11.21
C CYS A 98 -12.55 -1.61 -11.61
N ALA A 99 -12.05 -0.84 -12.58
CA ALA A 99 -10.65 -0.85 -12.92
C ALA A 99 -9.88 -0.04 -11.86
N HIS A 100 -8.93 -0.69 -11.18
CA HIS A 100 -8.01 0.02 -10.30
C HIS A 100 -7.03 0.81 -11.16
N ARG A 101 -6.94 2.11 -10.94
CA ARG A 101 -6.07 3.01 -11.72
C ARG A 101 -5.16 3.80 -10.81
N VAL A 102 -3.92 3.99 -11.26
CA VAL A 102 -2.92 4.77 -10.54
C VAL A 102 -3.03 6.24 -10.92
N TYR A 103 -3.14 7.08 -9.91
CA TYR A 103 -3.09 8.52 -10.03
C TYR A 103 -1.94 9.08 -9.21
N PHE A 104 -1.47 10.26 -9.60
CA PHE A 104 -0.63 11.06 -8.74
C PHE A 104 -0.89 12.56 -8.89
N ASP A 105 -0.72 13.28 -7.79
CA ASP A 105 -0.77 14.73 -7.73
C ASP A 105 0.65 15.30 -7.75
N ASP A 106 0.83 16.41 -8.45
CA ASP A 106 2.06 17.21 -8.50
C ASP A 106 1.79 18.61 -7.93
N TYR A 107 2.49 18.94 -6.85
CA TYR A 107 2.43 20.23 -6.14
C TYR A 107 3.71 21.06 -6.30
N THR A 108 4.56 20.75 -7.29
CA THR A 108 5.78 21.53 -7.58
C THR A 108 5.47 22.91 -8.17
N GLY A 109 4.25 23.11 -8.67
CA GLY A 109 3.70 24.37 -9.17
C GLY A 109 2.19 24.45 -8.88
N PRO A 110 1.36 24.94 -9.82
CA PRO A 110 -0.08 24.77 -9.72
C PRO A 110 -0.42 23.29 -9.58
N ALA A 111 -1.32 22.95 -8.65
CA ALA A 111 -1.71 21.57 -8.41
C ALA A 111 -2.24 20.93 -9.70
N ARG A 112 -1.64 19.81 -10.10
CA ARG A 112 -2.02 19.03 -11.28
C ARG A 112 -2.19 17.57 -10.90
N ILE A 113 -3.13 16.92 -11.58
CA ILE A 113 -3.44 15.51 -11.37
C ILE A 113 -3.10 14.75 -12.63
N TYR A 114 -2.47 13.61 -12.45
CA TYR A 114 -2.03 12.74 -13.53
C TYR A 114 -2.59 11.34 -13.33
N GLU A 115 -2.98 10.71 -14.43
CA GLU A 115 -3.39 9.32 -14.51
C GLU A 115 -2.35 8.54 -15.32
N ILE A 116 -1.99 7.34 -14.85
CA ILE A 116 -1.16 6.41 -15.60
C ILE A 116 -2.08 5.49 -16.40
N ARG A 117 -1.86 5.39 -17.71
CA ARG A 117 -2.70 4.65 -18.67
C ARG A 117 -1.86 3.84 -19.63
N GLY A 118 -2.47 2.85 -20.28
CA GLY A 118 -1.87 2.13 -21.41
C GLY A 118 -1.43 0.72 -21.07
N GLU A 119 -1.83 0.22 -19.91
CA GLU A 119 -1.74 -1.22 -19.66
C GLU A 119 -2.74 -1.94 -20.57
N PRO A 120 -2.54 -3.24 -20.86
CA PRO A 120 -3.51 -3.99 -21.65
C PRO A 120 -4.90 -3.94 -21.01
N GLU A 121 -5.95 -3.77 -21.83
CA GLU A 121 -7.32 -3.50 -21.37
C GLU A 121 -7.81 -4.53 -20.32
N LEU A 122 -7.52 -5.81 -20.54
CA LEU A 122 -7.88 -6.86 -19.59
C LEU A 122 -7.11 -6.73 -18.26
N GLU A 123 -5.86 -6.25 -18.28
CA GLU A 123 -5.05 -6.05 -17.07
C GLU A 123 -5.55 -4.87 -16.23
N GLU A 124 -5.86 -3.74 -16.86
CA GLU A 124 -6.41 -2.55 -16.17
C GLU A 124 -7.70 -2.90 -15.39
N VAL A 125 -8.49 -3.83 -15.95
CA VAL A 125 -9.80 -4.20 -15.43
C VAL A 125 -9.73 -5.32 -14.40
N THR A 126 -8.90 -6.33 -14.62
CA THR A 126 -8.98 -7.59 -13.86
C THR A 126 -7.88 -7.78 -12.83
N ARG A 127 -6.77 -7.04 -12.94
CA ARG A 127 -5.60 -7.23 -12.09
C ARG A 127 -5.51 -6.18 -10.99
N PRO A 128 -5.38 -6.59 -9.71
CA PRO A 128 -5.17 -5.66 -8.62
C PRO A 128 -3.79 -4.98 -8.74
N ILE A 129 -3.74 -3.76 -8.22
CA ILE A 129 -2.48 -3.03 -8.02
C ILE A 129 -2.02 -3.25 -6.58
N ASP A 130 -0.72 -3.50 -6.43
CA ASP A 130 -0.05 -3.66 -5.14
C ASP A 130 1.27 -2.88 -5.15
N SER A 131 1.92 -2.77 -3.98
CA SER A 131 3.28 -2.24 -3.82
C SER A 131 3.49 -0.86 -4.43
N LEU A 132 2.43 -0.06 -4.51
CA LEU A 132 2.48 1.34 -4.93
C LEU A 132 3.37 2.11 -3.94
N LYS A 133 4.46 2.67 -4.46
CA LYS A 133 5.45 3.39 -3.65
C LYS A 133 6.29 4.35 -4.47
N TRP A 134 6.76 5.39 -3.80
CA TRP A 134 7.81 6.26 -4.31
C TRP A 134 9.17 5.59 -4.06
N VAL A 135 9.90 5.24 -5.14
CA VAL A 135 11.30 4.77 -5.06
C VAL A 135 12.22 5.91 -4.65
N ASN A 136 11.90 7.12 -5.12
CA ASN A 136 12.51 8.39 -4.74
C ASN A 136 11.48 9.51 -4.99
N ASN A 137 11.88 10.78 -4.85
CA ASN A 137 10.96 11.91 -5.00
C ASN A 137 10.34 12.09 -6.40
N PHE A 138 10.86 11.41 -7.42
CA PHE A 138 10.43 11.54 -8.82
C PHE A 138 10.14 10.21 -9.50
N THR A 139 10.30 9.09 -8.80
CA THR A 139 10.12 7.75 -9.39
C THR A 139 9.04 7.01 -8.63
N LEU A 140 7.93 6.77 -9.31
CA LEU A 140 6.80 5.99 -8.82
C LEU A 140 6.95 4.55 -9.33
N SER A 141 6.65 3.58 -8.46
CA SER A 141 6.63 2.16 -8.80
C SER A 141 5.35 1.54 -8.27
N TYR A 142 4.79 0.61 -9.04
CA TYR A 142 3.69 -0.23 -8.58
C TYR A 142 3.73 -1.58 -9.29
N ASP A 143 3.09 -2.56 -8.67
CA ASP A 143 3.03 -3.94 -9.16
C ASP A 143 1.60 -4.25 -9.59
N ARG A 144 1.47 -5.05 -10.65
CA ARG A 144 0.18 -5.51 -11.17
C ARG A 144 0.20 -7.03 -11.31
N TRP A 145 -0.53 -7.70 -10.43
CA TRP A 145 -0.48 -9.15 -10.29
C TRP A 145 -1.55 -9.84 -11.13
N ALA A 146 -1.17 -10.83 -11.93
CA ALA A 146 -2.08 -11.74 -12.62
C ALA A 146 -2.56 -12.89 -11.70
N GLY A 147 -1.82 -13.12 -10.62
CA GLY A 147 -2.06 -14.13 -9.60
C GLY A 147 -0.91 -14.10 -8.58
N PRO A 148 -0.85 -15.04 -7.62
CA PRO A 148 0.16 -15.03 -6.56
C PRO A 148 1.60 -15.25 -7.05
N HIS A 149 1.80 -15.77 -8.27
CA HIS A 149 3.10 -16.19 -8.79
C HIS A 149 3.61 -15.36 -9.97
N LEU A 150 2.76 -14.53 -10.58
CA LEU A 150 3.10 -13.79 -11.79
C LEU A 150 2.49 -12.39 -11.74
N GLY A 151 3.32 -11.40 -11.99
CA GLY A 151 2.89 -10.01 -12.12
C GLY A 151 3.88 -9.18 -12.92
N HIS A 152 3.56 -7.92 -13.12
CA HIS A 152 4.46 -6.94 -13.73
C HIS A 152 4.72 -5.81 -12.74
N ARG A 153 5.95 -5.31 -12.68
CA ARG A 153 6.29 -4.07 -12.00
C ARG A 153 6.50 -2.98 -13.03
N TYR A 154 5.83 -1.86 -12.85
CA TYR A 154 6.00 -0.68 -13.67
C TYR A 154 6.72 0.42 -12.89
N VAL A 155 7.64 1.12 -13.57
CA VAL A 155 8.43 2.21 -12.99
C VAL A 155 8.31 3.44 -13.87
N ILE A 156 7.88 4.54 -13.27
CA ILE A 156 7.54 5.79 -13.96
C ILE A 156 8.37 6.92 -13.35
N ASP A 157 9.06 7.67 -14.21
CA ASP A 157 9.63 8.96 -13.85
C ASP A 157 8.57 10.04 -14.08
N VAL A 158 8.08 10.62 -12.99
CA VAL A 158 6.98 11.60 -13.04
C VAL A 158 7.45 12.98 -13.51
N ARG A 159 8.76 13.28 -13.45
CA ARG A 159 9.30 14.54 -13.98
C ARG A 159 9.32 14.51 -15.49
N SER A 160 9.81 13.41 -16.07
CA SER A 160 9.82 13.23 -17.52
C SER A 160 8.47 12.73 -18.07
N LYS A 161 7.55 12.32 -17.18
CA LYS A 161 6.23 11.77 -17.51
C LYS A 161 6.32 10.53 -18.41
N LYS A 162 7.34 9.71 -18.17
CA LYS A 162 7.63 8.52 -18.97
C LYS A 162 7.80 7.30 -18.08
N GLN A 163 7.36 6.18 -18.60
CA GLN A 163 7.81 4.89 -18.10
C GLN A 163 9.30 4.75 -18.37
N VAL A 164 10.04 4.30 -17.37
CA VAL A 164 11.51 4.13 -17.44
C VAL A 164 11.94 2.67 -17.36
N ALA A 165 11.08 1.79 -16.83
CA ALA A 165 11.31 0.36 -16.80
C ALA A 165 10.00 -0.43 -16.62
N ALA A 166 10.06 -1.71 -16.98
CA ALA A 166 9.13 -2.73 -16.54
C ALA A 166 9.89 -4.00 -16.14
N TYR A 167 9.27 -4.81 -15.29
CA TYR A 167 9.82 -6.09 -14.86
C TYR A 167 8.74 -7.15 -14.79
N ASP A 168 9.08 -8.37 -15.15
CA ASP A 168 8.32 -9.55 -14.78
C ASP A 168 8.61 -9.90 -13.33
N LEU A 169 7.56 -10.22 -12.58
CA LEU A 169 7.62 -10.58 -11.17
C LEU A 169 7.26 -12.04 -11.00
N PHE A 170 8.10 -12.78 -10.28
CA PHE A 170 7.90 -14.18 -9.94
C PHE A 170 7.87 -14.35 -8.42
N GLY A 171 6.74 -14.83 -7.91
CA GLY A 171 6.46 -15.05 -6.48
C GLY A 171 6.51 -16.52 -6.08
#